data_AF-V9F3T2-F1
#
_entry.id   AF-V9F3T2-F1
#
_cell.length_a   1.000
_cell.length_b   1.000
_cell.length_c   1.000
_cell.angle_alpha   90.00
_cell.angle_beta   90.00
_cell.angle_gamma   90.00
#
_symmetry.space_group_name_H-M   'P 1'
#
loop_
_entity.id
_entity.type
_entity.pdbx_description
1 polymer ?
#
loop_
_entity_poly.entity_id
_entity_poly.type
_entity_poly.pdbx_seq_one_letter_code
_entity_poly.pdbx_strand_id
1 'polypeptide(L)' 'MALPTIKGTKKKQKQYKRVRGEYSHKQDTINYIQAGHTPNEALDYFYDTLTGKERRSKQQLISK' A
#
# COMPACT_ATOMS: atom_id res chain seq x y z
N MET A 1 7.59 57.02 1.30
CA MET A 1 7.00 56.52 0.04
C MET A 1 6.81 55.02 0.16
N ALA A 2 5.59 54.50 0.04
CA ALA A 2 5.30 53.07 0.14
C ALA A 2 5.18 52.46 -1.25
N LEU A 3 5.90 51.35 -1.49
CA LEU A 3 5.86 50.65 -2.78
C LEU A 3 4.48 50.00 -2.98
N PRO A 4 3.90 50.08 -4.20
CA PRO A 4 2.61 49.45 -4.50
C PRO A 4 2.70 47.93 -4.33
N THR A 5 1.75 47.35 -3.60
CA THR A 5 1.64 45.91 -3.37
C THR A 5 0.45 45.34 -4.17
N ILE A 6 0.69 44.26 -4.92
CA ILE A 6 -0.35 43.57 -5.68
C ILE A 6 -1.26 42.80 -4.70
N LYS A 7 -2.48 43.32 -4.47
CA LYS A 7 -3.50 42.59 -3.71
C LYS A 7 -4.01 41.42 -4.55
N GLY A 8 -3.86 40.20 -4.04
CA GLY A 8 -4.46 38.99 -4.64
C GLY A 8 -3.50 37.85 -4.95
N THR A 9 -2.19 38.10 -5.01
CA THR A 9 -1.19 37.05 -5.24
C THR A 9 -0.70 36.44 -3.93
N LYS A 10 -1.61 35.86 -3.14
CA LYS A 10 -1.19 35.02 -2.01
C LYS A 10 -0.74 33.67 -2.56
N LYS A 11 0.49 33.26 -2.22
CA LYS A 11 1.01 31.92 -2.55
C LYS A 11 0.03 30.88 -2.00
N LYS A 12 -0.55 30.05 -2.87
CA LYS A 12 -1.45 28.96 -2.44
C LYS A 12 -0.69 28.08 -1.44
N GLN A 13 -1.32 27.74 -0.31
CA GLN A 13 -0.73 26.81 0.64
C GLN A 13 -0.50 25.45 -0.03
N LYS A 14 0.67 24.86 0.18
CA LYS A 14 0.94 23.49 -0.23
C LYS A 14 0.03 22.57 0.57
N GLN A 15 -0.81 21.79 -0.11
CA GLN A 15 -1.57 20.70 0.50
C GLN A 15 -0.84 19.38 0.24
N TYR A 16 -0.44 18.70 1.32
CA TYR A 16 0.14 17.37 1.22
C TYR A 16 -0.99 16.35 1.22
N LYS A 17 -1.11 15.57 0.14
CA LYS A 17 -2.02 14.42 0.10
C LYS A 17 -1.26 13.21 0.64
N ARG A 18 -1.87 12.47 1.58
CA ARG A 18 -1.39 11.13 1.93
C ARG A 18 -1.67 10.22 0.74
N VAL A 19 -0.62 9.77 0.07
CA VAL A 19 -0.71 8.72 -0.96
C VAL A 19 -0.59 7.39 -0.21
N ARG A 20 -1.59 6.53 -0.33
CA ARG A 20 -1.51 5.16 0.18
C ARG A 20 -0.42 4.46 -0.65
N GLY A 21 0.72 4.16 -0.04
CA GLY A 21 1.80 3.43 -0.70
C GLY A 21 1.37 1.99 -1.01
N GLU A 22 2.17 1.27 -1.79
CA GLU A 22 1.99 -0.16 -2.18
C GLU A 22 1.83 -1.15 -1.00
N TYR A 23 1.88 -0.67 0.25
CA TYR A 23 1.64 -1.43 1.46
C TYR A 23 0.18 -1.91 1.63
N SER A 24 -0.74 -1.60 0.71
CA SER A 24 -2.10 -2.15 0.72
C SER A 24 -2.08 -3.68 0.63
N HIS A 25 -1.22 -4.25 -0.21
CA HIS A 25 -1.16 -5.70 -0.43
C HIS A 25 -0.91 -6.50 0.84
N LYS A 26 0.00 -6.01 1.70
CA LYS A 26 0.30 -6.65 2.98
C LYS A 26 -0.89 -6.57 3.94
N GLN A 27 -1.56 -5.42 3.99
CA GLN A 27 -2.74 -5.26 4.83
C GLN A 27 -3.87 -6.18 4.37
N ASP A 28 -4.08 -6.30 3.06
CA ASP A 28 -5.12 -7.15 2.49
C ASP A 28 -4.81 -8.63 2.75
N THR A 29 -3.54 -9.03 2.65
CA THR A 29 -3.09 -10.39 3.02
C THR A 29 -3.33 -10.69 4.51
N ILE A 30 -3.01 -9.74 5.40
CA ILE A 30 -3.24 -9.90 6.85
C ILE A 30 -4.74 -9.99 7.16
N ASN A 31 -5.55 -9.10 6.58
CA ASN A 31 -6.99 -9.10 6.77
C ASN A 31 -7.62 -10.43 6.32
N TYR A 32 -7.13 -11.00 5.21
CA TYR A 32 -7.60 -12.29 4.71
C TYR A 32 -7.27 -13.44 5.66
N ILE A 33 -6.06 -13.47 6.22
CA ILE A 33 -5.67 -14.47 7.23
C ILE A 33 -6.47 -14.30 8.52
N GLN A 34 -6.69 -13.06 8.96
CA GLN A 34 -7.52 -12.75 10.13
C GLN A 34 -8.99 -13.17 9.96
N ALA A 35 -9.49 -13.23 8.73
CA ALA A 35 -10.82 -13.75 8.41
C ALA A 35 -10.92 -15.29 8.56
N GLY A 36 -9.83 -15.98 8.92
CA GLY A 36 -9.80 -17.42 9.19
C GLY A 36 -9.22 -18.27 8.06
N HIS A 37 -8.72 -17.64 6.99
CA HIS A 37 -8.12 -18.34 5.86
C HIS A 37 -6.70 -18.81 6.14
N THR A 38 -6.32 -19.92 5.51
CA THR A 38 -4.96 -20.45 5.67
C THR A 38 -3.94 -19.64 4.85
N PRO A 39 -2.66 -19.61 5.24
CA PRO A 39 -1.60 -18.99 4.43
C PRO A 39 -1.51 -19.55 3.01
N ASN A 40 -1.87 -20.83 2.81
CA ASN A 40 -1.89 -21.44 1.48
C ASN A 40 -3.04 -20.90 0.62
N GLU A 41 -4.23 -20.71 1.20
CA GLU A 41 -5.36 -20.06 0.52
C GLU A 41 -5.04 -18.59 0.20
N ALA A 42 -4.36 -17.89 1.10
CA ALA A 42 -3.90 -16.53 0.85
C ALA A 42 -2.92 -16.49 -0.33
N LEU A 43 -2.03 -17.48 -0.45
CA LEU A 43 -1.12 -17.55 -1.59
C LEU A 43 -1.87 -17.73 -2.91
N ASP A 44 -2.80 -18.69 -2.97
CA ASP A 44 -3.56 -18.97 -4.19
C ASP A 44 -4.55 -17.83 -4.54
N TYR A 45 -4.96 -17.01 -3.55
CA TYR A 45 -5.86 -15.86 -3.76
C TYR A 45 -5.12 -14.57 -4.20
N PHE A 46 -3.95 -14.29 -3.63
CA PHE A 46 -3.21 -13.04 -3.88
C PHE A 46 -2.12 -13.16 -4.94
N TYR A 47 -1.70 -14.39 -5.24
CA TYR A 47 -0.67 -14.67 -6.24
C TYR A 47 -1.22 -15.76 -7.15
N ASP A 48 -1.21 -15.50 -8.46
CA ASP A 48 -1.68 -16.46 -9.47
C ASP A 48 -0.77 -17.70 -9.56
N THR A 49 -0.63 -18.30 -10.74
CA THR A 49 0.22 -19.47 -10.98
C THR A 49 1.69 -19.20 -10.65
N LEU A 50 2.07 -19.42 -9.39
CA LEU A 50 3.44 -19.39 -8.91
C LEU A 50 4.14 -20.70 -9.26
N THR A 51 5.39 -20.62 -9.70
CA THR A 51 6.23 -21.82 -9.79
C THR A 51 6.51 -22.38 -8.39
N GLY A 52 6.79 -23.69 -8.27
CA GLY A 52 6.97 -24.35 -6.96
C GLY A 52 8.10 -23.76 -6.09
N LYS A 53 9.08 -23.07 -6.69
CA LYS A 53 10.13 -22.34 -5.96
C LYS A 53 9.59 -21.01 -5.40
N GLU A 54 8.82 -20.28 -6.19
CA GLU A 54 8.21 -19.00 -5.80
C GLU A 54 7.15 -19.21 -4.73
N ARG A 55 6.33 -20.27 -4.86
CA ARG A 55 5.32 -20.64 -3.85
C ARG A 55 5.94 -20.84 -2.46
N ARG A 56 7.04 -21.61 -2.37
CA ARG A 56 7.76 -21.81 -1.09
C ARG A 56 8.31 -20.51 -0.51
N SER A 57 8.88 -19.65 -1.34
CA SER A 57 9.42 -18.36 -0.89
C SER A 57 8.31 -17.45 -0.34
N LYS A 58 7.17 -17.38 -1.02
CA LYS A 58 6.02 -16.56 -0.58
C LYS A 58 5.36 -17.12 0.68
N GLN A 59 5.27 -18.45 0.81
CA GLN A 59 4.76 -19.10 2.02
C GLN A 59 5.57 -18.76 3.26
N GLN A 60 6.90 -18.82 3.17
CA GLN A 60 7.80 -18.43 4.27
C GLN A 60 7.68 -16.95 4.66
N LEU A 61 7.27 -16.10 3.72
CA LEU A 61 7.10 -14.66 3.94
C LEU A 61 5.79 -14.36 4.68
N ILE A 62 4.76 -15.17 4.47
CA ILE A 62 3.45 -15.04 5.12
C ILE A 62 3.42 -15.73 6.49
N SER A 63 4.15 -16.83 6.67
CA SER A 63 4.14 -17.63 7.90
C SER A 63 5.06 -17.12 9.02
N LYS A 64 5.67 -15.94 8.86
CA LYS A 64 6.68 -15.39 9.78
C LYS A 64 6.07 -14.31 10.67
#